data_AF-A0A2W6B0P6-F1
#
_entry.id   AF-A0A2W6B0P6-F1
#
_cell.length_a   1.000
_cell.length_b   1.000
_cell.length_c   1.000
_cell.angle_alpha   90.00
_cell.angle_beta   90.00
_cell.angle_gamma   90.00
#
_symmetry.space_group_name_H-M   'P 1'
#
loop_
_entity.id
_entity.type
_entity.pdbx_description
1 polymer ?
#
loop_
_entity_poly.entity_id
_entity_poly.type
_entity_poly.pdbx_seq_one_letter_code
_entity_poly.pdbx_strand_id
1 'polypeptide(L)'
;IDPEFIVKLREHGALEAVDVAAVHGFPLDWNNWGINEWPAQVRLIEQIAAMPVWVTEVGVSSFGAEEVQAFGIERTCELLCGVQRVYWYSLFDLPSVRAATTRHKESEGSAYYRHFHMGLIKSDLRTPKLALRHFNPRMGICQWFHYEDEQTLEQAVWWLKRLGVRQLRTGLSWADSHIPGAWDWFDRQMRALRPFDVMLTLCFTPPSHGKRPDHTSPPCDAGEYAYFCREVVTRYAPARPRGLIYAPSNDLVLDATV
;
A
#
# COMPACT_ATOMS: atom_id res chain seq x y z
N ILE A 1 -1.21 -12.20 8.86
CA ILE A 1 -0.06 -12.45 7.98
C ILE A 1 0.04 -13.96 7.80
N ASP A 2 0.15 -14.44 6.57
CA ASP A 2 0.17 -15.87 6.26
C ASP A 2 1.62 -16.33 6.00
N PRO A 3 2.26 -17.03 6.96
CA PRO A 3 3.63 -17.54 6.77
C PRO A 3 3.73 -18.61 5.67
N GLU A 4 2.67 -19.40 5.44
CA GLU A 4 2.67 -20.46 4.44
C GLU A 4 2.73 -19.90 3.02
N PHE A 5 2.19 -18.70 2.82
CA PHE A 5 2.33 -18.00 1.54
C PHE A 5 3.79 -17.67 1.23
N ILE A 6 4.57 -17.22 2.22
CA ILE A 6 6.00 -16.94 2.04
C ILE A 6 6.79 -18.23 1.77
N VAL A 7 6.44 -19.33 2.45
CA VAL A 7 7.03 -20.66 2.17
C VAL A 7 6.79 -21.06 0.72
N LYS A 8 5.55 -20.94 0.22
CA LYS A 8 5.23 -21.24 -1.18
C LYS A 8 5.99 -20.37 -2.17
N LEU A 9 6.12 -19.08 -1.90
CA LEU A 9 6.90 -18.16 -2.73
C LEU A 9 8.37 -18.58 -2.81
N ARG A 10 8.95 -19.01 -1.68
CA ARG A 10 10.31 -19.56 -1.62
C ARG A 10 10.45 -20.84 -2.44
N GLU A 11 9.51 -21.77 -2.31
CA GLU A 11 9.51 -23.04 -3.07
C GLU A 11 9.47 -22.82 -4.60
N HIS A 12 8.87 -21.71 -5.04
CA HIS A 12 8.81 -21.32 -6.45
C HIS A 12 9.94 -20.37 -6.87
N GLY A 13 10.93 -20.13 -6.00
CA GLY A 13 12.09 -19.26 -6.29
C GLY A 13 11.80 -17.76 -6.33
N ALA A 14 10.57 -17.33 -5.99
CA ALA A 14 10.18 -15.92 -6.08
C ALA A 14 10.97 -15.01 -5.12
N LEU A 15 11.42 -15.55 -3.98
CA LEU A 15 12.24 -14.82 -3.01
C LEU A 15 13.64 -14.47 -3.54
N GLU A 16 14.12 -15.13 -4.59
CA GLU A 16 15.44 -14.84 -5.19
C GLU A 16 15.44 -13.55 -6.02
N ALA A 17 14.24 -13.05 -6.38
CA ALA A 17 14.07 -11.88 -7.25
C ALA A 17 13.78 -10.59 -6.47
N VAL A 18 13.81 -10.62 -5.14
CA VAL A 18 13.43 -9.51 -4.26
C VAL A 18 14.43 -9.33 -3.13
N ASP A 19 14.53 -8.10 -2.64
CA ASP A 19 15.45 -7.74 -1.56
C ASP A 19 14.75 -7.72 -0.19
N VAL A 20 13.42 -7.56 -0.20
CA VAL A 20 12.59 -7.32 1.00
C VAL A 20 11.26 -8.06 0.89
N ALA A 21 10.84 -8.64 2.01
CA ALA A 21 9.49 -9.19 2.17
C ALA A 21 8.55 -8.12 2.72
N ALA A 22 7.42 -7.89 2.07
CA ALA A 22 6.42 -6.92 2.53
C ALA A 22 5.18 -7.61 3.08
N VAL A 23 4.69 -7.10 4.22
CA VAL A 23 3.53 -7.64 4.94
C VAL A 23 2.48 -6.59 5.20
N HIS A 24 1.22 -7.02 5.17
CA HIS A 24 0.06 -6.22 5.53
C HIS A 24 -0.53 -6.69 6.85
N GLY A 25 -1.07 -5.76 7.64
CA GLY A 25 -1.77 -6.13 8.86
C GLY A 25 -2.75 -5.09 9.38
N PHE A 26 -3.89 -5.58 9.85
CA PHE A 26 -5.02 -4.86 10.39
C PHE A 26 -5.62 -5.64 11.59
N PRO A 27 -4.86 -5.79 12.68
CA PRO A 27 -5.20 -6.64 13.83
C PRO A 27 -6.38 -6.18 14.71
N LEU A 28 -7.05 -5.08 14.35
CA LEU A 28 -8.30 -4.64 14.98
C LEU A 28 -9.50 -4.72 14.02
N ASP A 29 -9.27 -5.11 12.76
CA ASP A 29 -10.29 -5.08 11.71
C ASP A 29 -10.42 -6.41 10.96
N TRP A 30 -9.34 -6.93 10.38
CA TRP A 30 -9.41 -8.10 9.48
C TRP A 30 -8.49 -9.25 9.87
N ASN A 31 -7.50 -9.05 10.73
CA ASN A 31 -6.67 -10.17 11.19
C ASN A 31 -7.23 -10.82 12.46
N ASN A 32 -6.97 -12.13 12.59
CA ASN A 32 -7.40 -12.95 13.73
C ASN A 32 -6.37 -12.98 14.88
N TRP A 33 -5.45 -12.02 14.94
CA TRP A 33 -4.43 -11.86 15.98
C TRP A 33 -4.45 -10.42 16.49
N GLY A 34 -4.12 -10.23 17.77
CA GLY A 34 -4.23 -8.93 18.44
C GLY A 34 -3.07 -7.99 18.14
N ILE A 35 -3.31 -6.68 18.22
CA ILE A 35 -2.31 -5.65 17.84
C ILE A 35 -0.94 -5.82 18.50
N ASN A 36 -0.90 -6.30 19.75
CA ASN A 36 0.34 -6.54 20.50
C ASN A 36 1.23 -7.66 19.92
N GLU A 37 0.71 -8.48 19.01
CA GLU A 37 1.44 -9.57 18.37
C GLU A 37 2.25 -9.10 17.16
N TRP A 38 2.12 -7.84 16.72
CA TRP A 38 2.87 -7.25 15.61
C TRP A 38 4.37 -7.59 15.62
N PRO A 39 5.12 -7.42 16.73
CA PRO A 39 6.53 -7.75 16.76
C PRO A 39 6.82 -9.25 16.53
N ALA A 40 5.93 -10.13 17.00
CA ALA A 40 6.07 -11.57 16.77
C ALA A 40 5.77 -11.92 15.31
N GLN A 41 4.77 -11.30 14.70
CA GLN A 41 4.42 -11.50 13.29
C GLN A 41 5.55 -11.07 12.35
N VAL A 42 6.18 -9.91 12.61
CA VAL A 42 7.35 -9.44 11.83
C VAL A 42 8.51 -10.42 11.94
N ARG A 43 8.90 -10.80 13.18
CA ARG A 43 9.99 -11.76 13.41
C ARG A 43 9.77 -13.11 12.73
N LEU A 44 8.52 -13.59 12.74
CA LEU A 44 8.17 -14.84 12.08
C LEU A 44 8.48 -14.77 10.58
N ILE A 45 8.08 -13.69 9.91
CA ILE A 45 8.34 -13.53 8.48
C ILE A 45 9.81 -13.27 8.18
N GLU A 46 10.52 -12.50 9.00
CA GLU A 46 11.97 -12.32 8.87
C GLU A 46 12.69 -13.67 8.93
N GLN A 47 12.28 -14.58 9.83
CA GLN A 47 12.86 -15.92 9.94
C GLN A 47 12.56 -16.80 8.73
N ILE A 48 11.33 -16.77 8.22
CA ILE A 48 10.91 -17.61 7.08
C ILE A 48 11.51 -17.12 5.77
N ALA A 49 11.48 -15.80 5.54
CA ALA A 49 11.95 -15.16 4.33
C ALA A 49 13.48 -14.99 4.31
N ALA A 50 14.14 -15.01 5.48
CA ALA A 50 15.57 -14.76 5.64
C ALA A 50 16.05 -13.42 5.02
N MET A 51 15.19 -12.40 5.08
CA MET A 51 15.44 -11.05 4.55
C MET A 51 14.71 -9.99 5.42
N PRO A 52 15.03 -8.69 5.27
CA PRO A 52 14.31 -7.64 5.97
C PRO A 52 12.81 -7.66 5.64
N VAL A 53 12.00 -7.27 6.63
CA VAL A 53 10.54 -7.13 6.46
C VAL A 53 10.13 -5.67 6.52
N TRP A 54 9.31 -5.25 5.56
CA TRP A 54 8.60 -3.96 5.58
C TRP A 54 7.12 -4.18 5.86
N VAL A 55 6.51 -3.27 6.64
CA VAL A 55 5.06 -3.24 6.83
C VAL A 55 4.47 -2.24 5.83
N THR A 56 4.09 -2.74 4.65
CA THR A 56 3.71 -1.91 3.50
C THR A 56 2.26 -1.47 3.51
N GLU A 57 1.45 -2.06 4.39
CA GLU A 57 0.09 -1.62 4.64
C GLU A 57 -0.34 -1.99 6.06
N VAL A 58 -0.56 -1.00 6.91
CA VAL A 58 -1.13 -1.18 8.25
C VAL A 58 -2.14 -0.10 8.56
N GLY A 59 -3.22 -0.45 9.23
CA GLY A 59 -4.21 0.55 9.63
C GLY A 59 -5.17 0.03 10.68
N VAL A 60 -5.98 0.96 11.16
CA VAL A 60 -7.12 0.68 12.02
C VAL A 60 -8.29 1.51 11.54
N SER A 61 -9.46 0.89 11.39
CA SER A 61 -10.66 1.61 11.00
C SER A 61 -11.20 2.46 12.14
N SER A 62 -11.64 3.68 11.83
CA SER A 62 -12.41 4.52 12.76
C SER A 62 -13.92 4.18 12.77
N PHE A 63 -14.33 3.09 12.10
CA PHE A 63 -15.74 2.71 12.04
C PHE A 63 -16.28 2.40 13.45
N GLY A 64 -17.31 3.14 13.84
CA GLY A 64 -17.93 3.06 15.17
C GLY A 64 -17.36 4.04 16.21
N ALA A 65 -16.06 4.36 16.16
CA ALA A 65 -15.42 5.33 17.07
C ALA A 65 -14.04 5.79 16.53
N GLU A 66 -13.78 7.11 16.52
CA GLU A 66 -12.47 7.65 16.08
C GLU A 66 -11.35 7.37 17.11
N GLU A 67 -11.70 7.17 18.38
CA GLU A 67 -10.80 6.83 19.47
C GLU A 67 -10.09 5.49 19.24
N VAL A 68 -10.75 4.53 18.58
CA VAL A 68 -10.16 3.23 18.25
C VAL A 68 -9.00 3.40 17.28
N GLN A 69 -9.16 4.26 16.27
CA GLN A 69 -8.09 4.57 15.32
C GLN A 69 -6.96 5.36 15.99
N ALA A 70 -7.28 6.28 16.91
CA ALA A 70 -6.28 7.04 17.67
C ALA A 70 -5.42 6.13 18.55
N PHE A 71 -6.03 5.21 19.30
CA PHE A 71 -5.30 4.16 20.01
C PHE A 71 -4.47 3.30 19.05
N GLY A 72 -5.08 2.88 17.94
CA GLY A 72 -4.47 1.99 16.96
C GLY A 72 -3.19 2.54 16.34
N ILE A 73 -3.17 3.82 15.98
CA ILE A 73 -2.01 4.46 15.33
C ILE A 73 -0.84 4.67 16.29
N GLU A 74 -1.12 5.09 17.53
CA GLU A 74 -0.10 5.20 18.58
C GLU A 74 0.53 3.84 18.85
N ARG A 75 -0.31 2.84 19.11
CA ARG A 75 0.16 1.50 19.48
C ARG A 75 0.92 0.83 18.35
N THR A 76 0.49 1.02 17.10
CA THR A 76 1.21 0.53 15.92
C THR A 76 2.58 1.18 15.82
N CYS A 77 2.69 2.50 15.99
CA CYS A 77 3.97 3.22 15.93
C CYS A 77 4.94 2.74 17.02
N GLU A 78 4.46 2.48 18.24
CA GLU A 78 5.27 1.93 19.32
C GLU A 78 5.82 0.53 18.98
N LEU A 79 4.93 -0.36 18.55
CA LEU A 79 5.26 -1.77 18.32
C LEU A 79 6.16 -1.98 17.10
N LEU A 80 6.02 -1.13 16.08
CA LEU A 80 6.76 -1.23 14.82
C LEU A 80 7.94 -0.25 14.73
N CYS A 81 8.33 0.41 15.82
CA CYS A 81 9.40 1.42 15.80
C CYS A 81 10.77 0.90 15.31
N GLY A 82 11.02 -0.41 15.40
CA GLY A 82 12.22 -1.08 14.90
C GLY A 82 12.13 -1.57 13.44
N VAL A 83 10.97 -1.49 12.80
CA VAL A 83 10.78 -1.88 11.40
C VAL A 83 11.26 -0.74 10.48
N GLN A 84 12.02 -1.07 9.44
CA GLN A 84 12.67 -0.09 8.56
C GLN A 84 11.68 0.80 7.82
N ARG A 85 10.58 0.23 7.31
CA ARG A 85 9.51 0.97 6.64
C ARG A 85 8.14 0.47 7.10
N VAL A 86 7.29 1.42 7.48
CA VAL A 86 5.92 1.19 7.94
C VAL A 86 5.02 2.20 7.24
N TYR A 87 3.97 1.76 6.56
CA TYR A 87 3.06 2.63 5.82
C TYR A 87 1.63 2.54 6.38
N TRP A 88 1.13 3.66 6.90
CA TRP A 88 -0.23 3.75 7.41
C TRP A 88 -1.25 3.85 6.26
N TYR A 89 -2.23 2.96 6.25
CA TYR A 89 -3.37 2.97 5.36
C TYR A 89 -4.59 3.56 6.09
N SER A 90 -5.12 4.72 5.71
CA SER A 90 -4.76 5.57 4.55
C SER A 90 -4.73 7.05 4.92
N LEU A 91 -4.40 7.93 3.97
CA LEU A 91 -4.52 9.38 4.19
C LEU A 91 -5.99 9.81 4.23
N PHE A 92 -6.77 9.38 3.24
CA PHE A 92 -8.18 9.74 3.07
C PHE A 92 -9.10 8.53 3.22
N ASP A 93 -10.27 8.78 3.81
CA ASP A 93 -11.39 7.84 3.77
C ASP A 93 -11.84 7.62 2.32
N LEU A 94 -12.25 6.39 2.03
CA LEU A 94 -12.88 6.08 0.76
C LEU A 94 -14.30 6.72 0.73
N PRO A 95 -14.68 7.46 -0.31
CA PRO A 95 -16.05 7.94 -0.45
C PRO A 95 -17.04 6.77 -0.50
N SER A 96 -18.14 6.83 0.27
CA SER A 96 -19.16 5.78 0.31
C SER A 96 -19.88 5.52 -1.02
N VAL A 97 -19.80 6.46 -1.96
CA VAL A 97 -20.29 6.33 -3.33
C VAL A 97 -19.39 5.46 -4.23
N ARG A 98 -18.17 5.14 -3.80
CA ARG A 98 -17.23 4.28 -4.53
C ARG A 98 -17.30 2.86 -3.95
N ALA A 99 -17.26 1.83 -4.80
CA ALA A 99 -17.16 0.45 -4.31
C ALA A 99 -15.74 0.17 -3.80
N ALA A 100 -15.62 -0.57 -2.69
CA ALA A 100 -14.33 -1.14 -2.30
C ALA A 100 -13.92 -2.18 -3.36
N THR A 101 -12.76 -1.99 -3.97
CA THR A 101 -12.36 -2.64 -5.24
C THR A 101 -12.10 -4.15 -5.16
N THR A 102 -12.28 -4.80 -4.01
CA THR A 102 -11.85 -6.20 -3.80
C THR A 102 -12.80 -7.11 -3.00
N ARG A 103 -14.05 -6.73 -2.73
CA ARG A 103 -14.87 -7.44 -1.70
C ARG A 103 -16.36 -7.58 -2.00
N HIS A 104 -16.98 -8.65 -1.49
CA HIS A 104 -18.36 -9.07 -1.77
C HIS A 104 -19.39 -8.38 -0.84
N LYS A 105 -19.47 -7.04 -0.90
CA LYS A 105 -20.48 -6.16 -0.23
C LYS A 105 -21.09 -6.75 1.07
N GLU A 106 -22.35 -7.19 1.00
CA GLU A 106 -23.18 -7.55 2.16
C GLU A 106 -22.77 -8.87 2.84
N SER A 107 -22.02 -9.73 2.16
CA SER A 107 -21.60 -11.03 2.71
C SER A 107 -20.51 -10.94 3.77
N GLU A 108 -19.88 -9.77 3.92
CA GLU A 108 -18.77 -9.53 4.86
C GLU A 108 -19.20 -8.80 6.14
N GLY A 109 -20.49 -8.48 6.29
CA GLY A 109 -21.03 -7.81 7.47
C GLY A 109 -20.37 -6.45 7.73
N SER A 110 -20.05 -6.15 9.00
CA SER A 110 -19.46 -4.86 9.38
C SER A 110 -18.04 -4.65 8.83
N ALA A 111 -17.35 -5.72 8.43
CA ALA A 111 -16.01 -5.63 7.85
C ALA A 111 -15.99 -4.87 6.53
N TYR A 112 -17.07 -4.90 5.76
CA TYR A 112 -17.22 -4.13 4.53
C TYR A 112 -17.18 -2.62 4.79
N TYR A 113 -17.89 -2.15 5.82
CA TYR A 113 -17.97 -0.71 6.13
C TYR A 113 -16.64 -0.15 6.64
N ARG A 114 -15.80 -0.97 7.26
CA ARG A 114 -14.49 -0.55 7.78
C ARG A 114 -13.57 0.02 6.70
N HIS A 115 -13.69 -0.46 5.46
CA HIS A 115 -12.91 0.04 4.32
C HIS A 115 -13.12 1.53 4.04
N PHE A 116 -14.29 2.08 4.39
CA PHE A 116 -14.62 3.49 4.16
C PHE A 116 -14.09 4.44 5.23
N HIS A 117 -13.51 3.89 6.30
CA HIS A 117 -13.15 4.65 7.50
C HIS A 117 -11.68 4.46 7.92
N MET A 118 -10.80 4.12 6.97
CA MET A 118 -9.37 3.90 7.21
C MET A 118 -8.52 5.17 7.16
N GLY A 119 -9.04 6.25 6.58
CA GLY A 119 -8.32 7.49 6.40
C GLY A 119 -8.06 8.21 7.71
N LEU A 120 -6.97 8.97 7.78
CA LEU A 120 -6.73 9.96 8.84
C LEU A 120 -7.52 11.25 8.62
N ILE A 121 -8.00 11.47 7.39
CA ILE A 121 -8.81 12.60 6.95
C ILE A 121 -10.06 12.03 6.28
N LYS A 122 -11.21 12.67 6.48
CA LYS A 122 -12.48 12.21 5.90
C LYS A 122 -12.48 12.32 4.38
N SER A 123 -13.51 11.74 3.75
CA SER A 123 -13.64 11.66 2.30
C SER A 123 -13.89 13.02 1.61
N ASP A 124 -14.10 14.08 2.40
CA ASP A 124 -14.10 15.47 1.92
C ASP A 124 -12.69 16.04 1.68
N LEU A 125 -11.65 15.23 1.93
CA LEU A 125 -10.22 15.52 1.79
C LEU A 125 -9.70 16.65 2.70
N ARG A 126 -10.52 17.12 3.65
CA ARG A 126 -10.27 18.34 4.43
C ARG A 126 -10.40 18.13 5.93
N THR A 127 -11.39 17.35 6.38
CA THR A 127 -11.72 17.22 7.79
C THR A 127 -10.82 16.16 8.44
N PRO A 128 -9.86 16.56 9.31
CA PRO A 128 -9.01 15.59 9.99
C PRO A 128 -9.80 14.82 11.05
N LYS A 129 -9.46 13.54 11.22
CA LYS A 129 -9.95 12.70 12.32
C LYS A 129 -9.06 12.84 13.56
N LEU A 130 -9.54 12.34 14.69
CA LEU A 130 -8.81 12.31 15.95
C LEU A 130 -7.40 11.72 15.80
N ALA A 131 -7.28 10.58 15.11
CA ALA A 131 -6.02 9.85 14.93
C ALA A 131 -4.92 10.66 14.24
N LEU A 132 -5.25 11.67 13.42
CA LEU A 132 -4.25 12.50 12.74
C LEU A 132 -3.34 13.24 13.75
N ARG A 133 -3.86 13.57 14.94
CA ARG A 133 -3.09 14.26 16.00
C ARG A 133 -1.96 13.38 16.58
N HIS A 134 -2.08 12.07 16.39
CA HIS A 134 -1.19 11.06 16.95
C HIS A 134 -0.29 10.43 15.88
N PHE A 135 -0.43 10.88 14.63
CA PHE A 135 0.37 10.37 13.52
C PHE A 135 1.84 10.78 13.65
N ASN A 136 2.74 9.79 13.58
CA ASN A 136 4.18 10.01 13.58
C ASN A 136 4.71 9.95 12.13
N PRO A 137 5.30 11.05 11.59
CA PRO A 137 5.78 11.10 10.21
C PRO A 137 7.03 10.26 9.93
N ARG A 138 7.55 9.55 10.94
CA ARG A 138 8.49 8.43 10.71
C ARG A 138 7.83 7.27 9.96
N MET A 139 6.51 7.09 10.11
CA MET A 139 5.74 6.19 9.26
C MET A 139 5.46 6.88 7.92
N GLY A 140 5.51 6.09 6.84
CA GLY A 140 4.98 6.48 5.56
C GLY A 140 3.45 6.42 5.53
N ILE A 141 2.88 6.85 4.42
CA ILE A 141 1.45 6.75 4.14
C ILE A 141 1.25 5.82 2.93
N CYS A 142 0.26 4.95 2.99
CA CYS A 142 -0.27 4.24 1.84
C CYS A 142 -1.54 4.93 1.34
N GLN A 143 -1.50 5.50 0.14
CA GLN A 143 -2.64 6.19 -0.46
C GLN A 143 -2.75 5.83 -1.95
N TRP A 144 -3.88 5.25 -2.34
CA TRP A 144 -4.23 5.00 -3.73
C TRP A 144 -4.85 6.22 -4.38
N PHE A 145 -4.58 6.40 -5.67
CA PHE A 145 -5.18 7.46 -6.49
C PHE A 145 -5.88 6.79 -7.66
N HIS A 146 -7.17 7.06 -7.81
CA HIS A 146 -7.92 6.57 -8.97
C HIS A 146 -7.49 7.31 -10.24
N TYR A 147 -7.70 6.67 -11.39
CA TYR A 147 -7.50 7.28 -12.70
C TYR A 147 -8.16 8.67 -12.78
N GLU A 148 -7.38 9.67 -13.19
CA GLU A 148 -7.79 11.08 -13.34
C GLU A 148 -8.38 11.77 -12.09
N ASP A 149 -8.17 11.23 -10.88
CA ASP A 149 -8.57 11.88 -9.62
C ASP A 149 -7.57 12.97 -9.19
N GLU A 150 -7.50 14.05 -9.99
CA GLU A 150 -6.58 15.17 -9.78
C GLU A 150 -6.78 15.83 -8.42
N GLN A 151 -8.03 15.98 -7.98
CA GLN A 151 -8.37 16.61 -6.72
C GLN A 151 -7.76 15.85 -5.53
N THR A 152 -7.89 14.51 -5.51
CA THR A 152 -7.31 13.69 -4.45
C THR A 152 -5.79 13.72 -4.50
N LEU A 153 -5.19 13.70 -5.69
CA LEU A 153 -3.73 13.79 -5.86
C LEU A 153 -3.17 15.10 -5.31
N GLU A 154 -3.74 16.24 -5.70
CA GLU A 154 -3.28 17.55 -5.25
C GLU A 154 -3.43 17.71 -3.74
N GLN A 155 -4.57 17.29 -3.20
CA GLN A 155 -4.84 17.41 -1.77
C GLN A 155 -3.97 16.45 -0.95
N ALA A 156 -3.64 15.26 -1.46
CA ALA A 156 -2.68 14.36 -0.83
C ALA A 156 -1.30 14.99 -0.78
N VAL A 157 -0.79 15.50 -1.89
CA VAL A 157 0.53 16.15 -1.94
C VAL A 157 0.61 17.29 -0.93
N TRP A 158 -0.44 18.08 -0.79
CA TRP A 158 -0.51 19.15 0.21
C TRP A 158 -0.45 18.61 1.65
N TRP A 159 -1.30 17.62 1.99
CA TRP A 159 -1.33 17.05 3.33
C TRP A 159 -0.05 16.33 3.70
N LEU A 160 0.50 15.51 2.79
CA LEU A 160 1.75 14.79 3.03
C LEU A 160 2.90 15.76 3.34
N LYS A 161 3.01 16.88 2.61
CA LYS A 161 3.98 17.94 2.91
C LYS A 161 3.71 18.59 4.27
N ARG A 162 2.45 18.90 4.58
CA ARG A 162 2.04 19.51 5.85
C ARG A 162 2.34 18.61 7.05
N LEU A 163 2.17 17.31 6.89
CA LEU A 163 2.44 16.29 7.93
C LEU A 163 3.93 15.96 8.04
N GLY A 164 4.78 16.42 7.11
CA GLY A 164 6.20 16.08 7.07
C GLY A 164 6.49 14.64 6.63
N VAL A 165 5.52 13.97 5.99
CA VAL A 165 5.68 12.60 5.47
C VAL A 165 6.72 12.58 4.36
N ARG A 166 7.66 11.64 4.44
CA ARG A 166 8.67 11.41 3.41
C ARG A 166 8.38 10.19 2.55
N GLN A 167 7.91 9.10 3.16
CA GLN A 167 7.67 7.83 2.51
C GLN A 167 6.21 7.73 2.06
N LEU A 168 5.97 7.40 0.80
CA LEU A 168 4.65 7.22 0.23
C LEU A 168 4.59 5.87 -0.49
N ARG A 169 3.57 5.07 -0.18
CA ARG A 169 3.20 3.92 -0.99
C ARG A 169 1.95 4.28 -1.79
N THR A 170 1.98 3.98 -3.07
CA THR A 170 0.84 4.08 -3.98
C THR A 170 0.99 3.04 -5.07
N GLY A 171 0.15 3.04 -6.11
CA GLY A 171 0.35 2.12 -7.21
C GLY A 171 -0.20 2.57 -8.55
N LEU A 172 0.28 1.87 -9.58
CA LEU A 172 -0.14 2.03 -10.97
C LEU A 172 -0.79 0.73 -11.44
N SER A 173 -1.99 0.86 -11.98
CA SER A 173 -2.84 -0.26 -12.42
C SER A 173 -2.48 -0.67 -13.84
N TRP A 174 -2.16 -1.95 -14.06
CA TRP A 174 -1.96 -2.48 -15.41
C TRP A 174 -3.28 -2.44 -16.19
N ALA A 175 -4.42 -2.70 -15.54
CA ALA A 175 -5.74 -2.50 -16.13
C ALA A 175 -5.96 -1.06 -16.61
N ASP A 176 -5.57 -0.05 -15.82
CA ASP A 176 -5.73 1.36 -16.20
C ASP A 176 -4.83 1.71 -17.39
N SER A 177 -3.68 1.06 -17.56
CA SER A 177 -2.76 1.29 -18.68
C SER A 177 -3.38 1.02 -20.07
N HIS A 178 -4.51 0.29 -20.10
CA HIS A 178 -5.29 0.04 -21.33
C HIS A 178 -6.33 1.13 -21.63
N ILE A 179 -6.51 2.10 -20.72
CA ILE A 179 -7.39 3.24 -20.92
C ILE A 179 -6.66 4.29 -21.79
N PRO A 180 -7.31 4.89 -22.80
CA PRO A 180 -6.73 5.99 -23.56
C PRO A 180 -6.28 7.14 -22.63
N GLY A 181 -5.03 7.59 -22.75
CA GLY A 181 -4.46 8.65 -21.90
C GLY A 181 -3.80 8.17 -20.60
N ALA A 182 -3.80 6.88 -20.31
CA ALA A 182 -3.26 6.33 -19.07
C ALA A 182 -1.82 6.75 -18.74
N TRP A 183 -0.93 6.74 -19.73
CA TRP A 183 0.46 7.11 -19.53
C TRP A 183 0.65 8.60 -19.21
N ASP A 184 -0.21 9.48 -19.74
CA ASP A 184 -0.19 10.92 -19.42
C ASP A 184 -0.65 11.15 -17.98
N TRP A 185 -1.64 10.38 -17.52
CA TRP A 185 -2.07 10.37 -16.12
C TRP A 185 -0.96 9.86 -15.19
N PHE A 186 -0.34 8.71 -15.51
CA PHE A 186 0.77 8.16 -14.73
C PHE A 186 1.93 9.16 -14.61
N ASP A 187 2.26 9.85 -15.71
CA ASP A 187 3.26 10.91 -15.70
C ASP A 187 2.93 12.06 -14.77
N ARG A 188 1.69 12.53 -14.82
CA ARG A 188 1.21 13.61 -13.97
C ARG A 188 1.30 13.20 -12.50
N GLN A 189 0.82 12.00 -12.17
CA GLN A 189 0.90 11.45 -10.82
C GLN A 189 2.35 11.36 -10.34
N MET A 190 3.22 10.69 -11.09
CA MET A 190 4.62 10.50 -10.69
C MET A 190 5.39 11.82 -10.60
N ARG A 191 5.09 12.80 -11.47
CA ARG A 191 5.65 14.15 -11.37
C ARG A 191 5.23 14.87 -10.09
N ALA A 192 3.95 14.76 -9.70
CA ALA A 192 3.43 15.35 -8.48
C ALA A 192 4.02 14.70 -7.22
N LEU A 193 4.30 13.39 -7.29
CA LEU A 193 4.84 12.60 -6.17
C LEU A 193 6.37 12.59 -6.07
N ARG A 194 7.09 13.17 -7.05
CA ARG A 194 8.56 13.33 -7.04
C ARG A 194 9.18 13.85 -5.72
N PRO A 195 8.53 14.71 -4.92
CA PRO A 195 9.09 15.16 -3.64
C PRO A 195 9.17 14.08 -2.54
N PHE A 196 8.55 12.91 -2.73
CA PHE A 196 8.48 11.82 -1.76
C PHE A 196 9.35 10.63 -2.17
N ASP A 197 9.71 9.80 -1.20
CA ASP A 197 10.29 8.48 -1.43
C ASP A 197 9.14 7.50 -1.71
N VAL A 198 8.88 7.26 -3.00
CA VAL A 198 7.71 6.51 -3.47
C VAL A 198 8.05 5.04 -3.63
N MET A 199 7.28 4.18 -2.96
CA MET A 199 7.21 2.75 -3.24
C MET A 199 5.97 2.48 -4.10
N LEU A 200 6.19 1.99 -5.32
CA LEU A 200 5.12 1.68 -6.26
C LEU A 200 4.68 0.23 -6.16
N THR A 201 3.39 0.01 -5.93
CA THR A 201 2.72 -1.27 -6.16
C THR A 201 2.24 -1.31 -7.62
N LEU A 202 2.58 -2.36 -8.34
CA LEU A 202 2.07 -2.64 -9.68
C LEU A 202 1.03 -3.75 -9.55
N CYS A 203 -0.19 -3.52 -10.01
CA CYS A 203 -1.30 -4.43 -9.75
C CYS A 203 -2.38 -4.36 -10.83
N PHE A 204 -3.40 -5.19 -10.67
CA PHE A 204 -4.64 -5.25 -11.46
C PHE A 204 -4.46 -5.70 -12.91
N THR A 205 -4.90 -6.92 -13.20
CA THR A 205 -4.94 -7.46 -14.56
C THR A 205 -6.04 -6.79 -15.38
N PRO A 206 -5.79 -6.30 -16.61
CA PRO A 206 -6.87 -5.86 -17.48
C PRO A 206 -7.88 -7.00 -17.68
N PRO A 207 -9.21 -6.78 -17.59
CA PRO A 207 -10.19 -7.86 -17.74
C PRO A 207 -10.06 -8.67 -19.04
N SER A 208 -9.57 -8.06 -20.13
CA SER A 208 -9.30 -8.75 -21.41
C SER A 208 -8.07 -9.68 -21.38
N HIS A 209 -7.20 -9.54 -20.39
CA HIS A 209 -5.94 -10.28 -20.25
C HIS A 209 -5.92 -11.24 -19.06
N GLY A 210 -7.00 -11.31 -18.28
CA GLY A 210 -7.14 -12.23 -17.15
C GLY A 210 -7.69 -13.59 -17.55
N LYS A 211 -7.32 -14.64 -16.79
CA LYS A 211 -7.94 -15.99 -16.94
C LYS A 211 -9.45 -15.96 -16.72
N ARG A 212 -9.92 -14.98 -15.95
CA ARG A 212 -11.32 -14.53 -15.83
C ARG A 212 -11.35 -13.03 -16.12
N PRO A 213 -12.47 -12.47 -16.62
CA PRO A 213 -12.60 -11.05 -16.91
C PRO A 213 -12.76 -10.21 -15.64
N ASP A 214 -11.72 -10.20 -14.81
CA ASP A 214 -11.70 -9.61 -13.47
C ASP A 214 -10.28 -9.10 -13.16
N HIS A 215 -10.16 -7.93 -12.54
CA HIS A 215 -8.87 -7.30 -12.26
C HIS A 215 -8.03 -8.00 -11.18
N THR A 216 -8.66 -8.87 -10.39
CA THR A 216 -8.00 -9.75 -9.42
C THR A 216 -7.61 -11.10 -10.03
N SER A 217 -7.97 -11.36 -11.29
CA SER A 217 -7.60 -12.60 -11.96
C SER A 217 -6.10 -12.61 -12.31
N PRO A 218 -5.41 -13.76 -12.19
CA PRO A 218 -4.07 -13.88 -12.76
C PRO A 218 -4.10 -13.69 -14.28
N PRO A 219 -3.02 -13.17 -14.88
CA PRO A 219 -2.93 -13.02 -16.33
C PRO A 219 -2.99 -14.36 -17.07
N CYS A 220 -3.49 -14.31 -18.30
CA CYS A 220 -3.35 -15.39 -19.28
C CYS A 220 -1.88 -15.55 -19.71
N ASP A 221 -1.18 -14.42 -19.90
CA ASP A 221 0.26 -14.37 -20.22
C ASP A 221 0.99 -13.48 -19.21
N ALA A 222 1.87 -14.08 -18.41
CA ALA A 222 2.69 -13.35 -17.44
C ALA A 222 3.72 -12.41 -18.10
N GLY A 223 4.09 -12.66 -19.36
CA GLY A 223 5.02 -11.84 -20.13
C GLY A 223 4.49 -10.42 -20.41
N GLU A 224 3.18 -10.28 -20.62
CA GLU A 224 2.56 -8.96 -20.83
C GLU A 224 2.56 -8.12 -19.54
N TYR A 225 2.29 -8.76 -18.40
CA TYR A 225 2.43 -8.10 -17.10
C TYR A 225 3.89 -7.70 -16.84
N ALA A 226 4.84 -8.60 -17.13
CA ALA A 226 6.27 -8.29 -17.01
C ALA A 226 6.69 -7.12 -17.92
N TYR A 227 6.14 -7.03 -19.13
CA TYR A 227 6.34 -5.89 -20.01
C TYR A 227 5.84 -4.59 -19.37
N PHE A 228 4.60 -4.56 -18.86
CA PHE A 228 4.06 -3.39 -18.16
C PHE A 228 4.96 -2.97 -16.98
N CYS A 229 5.39 -3.92 -16.15
CA CYS A 229 6.30 -3.67 -15.04
C CYS A 229 7.61 -3.03 -15.51
N ARG A 230 8.19 -3.56 -16.59
CA ARG A 230 9.43 -3.02 -17.17
C ARG A 230 9.25 -1.58 -17.66
N GLU A 231 8.15 -1.28 -18.36
CA GLU A 231 7.88 0.08 -18.86
C GLU A 231 7.76 1.08 -17.70
N VAL A 232 7.03 0.71 -16.64
CA VAL A 232 6.87 1.52 -15.43
C VAL A 232 8.22 1.77 -14.74
N VAL A 233 9.01 0.71 -14.52
CA VAL A 233 10.34 0.81 -13.88
C VAL A 233 11.29 1.67 -14.72
N THR A 234 11.33 1.44 -16.04
CA THR A 234 12.19 2.21 -16.96
C THR A 234 11.86 3.71 -16.92
N ARG A 235 10.58 4.05 -16.78
CA ARG A 235 10.10 5.42 -16.80
C ARG A 235 10.24 6.15 -15.47
N TYR A 236 9.98 5.46 -14.36
CA TYR A 236 9.81 6.12 -13.05
C TYR A 236 10.82 5.69 -11.99
N ALA A 237 11.65 4.69 -12.25
CA ALA A 237 12.71 4.25 -11.35
C ALA A 237 14.09 4.34 -12.05
N PRO A 238 14.56 5.55 -12.39
CA PRO A 238 15.83 5.72 -13.08
C PRO A 238 16.99 5.14 -12.24
N ALA A 239 17.91 4.45 -12.92
CA ALA A 239 19.09 3.86 -12.29
C ALA A 239 19.88 4.93 -11.51
N ARG A 240 20.06 4.74 -10.20
CA ARG A 240 20.92 5.60 -9.40
C ARG A 240 22.38 5.21 -9.61
N PRO A 241 23.31 6.19 -9.71
CA PRO A 241 24.73 5.87 -9.69
C PRO A 241 25.10 5.21 -8.35
N ARG A 242 25.76 4.05 -8.41
CA ARG A 242 26.31 3.36 -7.23
C ARG A 242 27.28 4.31 -6.49
N GLY A 243 26.98 4.68 -5.24
CA GLY A 243 27.95 5.39 -4.39
C GLY A 243 27.43 6.42 -3.37
N LEU A 244 26.13 6.72 -3.28
CA LEU A 244 25.62 7.65 -2.27
C LEU A 244 25.10 6.91 -1.03
N ILE A 245 25.87 7.01 0.06
CA ILE A 245 25.72 6.30 1.35
C ILE A 245 24.50 6.78 2.18
N TYR A 246 23.69 7.72 1.67
CA TYR A 246 22.61 8.37 2.44
C TYR A 246 21.29 8.55 1.67
N ALA A 247 20.93 7.64 0.76
CA ALA A 247 19.66 7.73 0.03
C ALA A 247 18.84 6.43 0.14
N PRO A 248 17.49 6.52 0.30
CA PRO A 248 16.63 5.34 0.48
C PRO A 248 16.78 4.37 -0.69
N SER A 249 16.85 3.09 -0.34
CA SER A 249 17.22 1.96 -1.19
C SER A 249 16.23 1.69 -2.34
N ASN A 250 16.78 1.25 -3.49
CA ASN A 250 16.04 0.70 -4.63
C ASN A 250 15.67 -0.78 -4.36
N ASP A 251 15.17 -1.09 -3.17
CA ASP A 251 14.85 -2.47 -2.83
C ASP A 251 13.64 -2.92 -3.66
N LEU A 252 13.79 -4.05 -4.36
CA LEU A 252 12.67 -4.74 -4.98
C LEU A 252 11.85 -5.38 -3.87
N VAL A 253 10.58 -4.98 -3.77
CA VAL A 253 9.68 -5.38 -2.68
C VAL A 253 8.70 -6.43 -3.18
N LEU A 254 8.65 -7.58 -2.50
CA LEU A 254 7.58 -8.54 -2.68
C LEU A 254 6.40 -8.20 -1.77
N ASP A 255 5.36 -7.59 -2.33
CA ASP A 255 4.16 -7.22 -1.60
C ASP A 255 3.22 -8.43 -1.48
N ALA A 256 3.19 -9.08 -0.31
CA ALA A 256 2.29 -10.19 -0.03
C ALA A 256 0.88 -9.66 0.29
N THR A 257 0.14 -9.23 -0.74
CA THR A 257 -1.31 -9.01 -0.65
C THR A 257 -2.04 -10.35 -0.66
N VAL A 258 -2.94 -10.57 0.30
CA VAL A 258 -3.98 -11.61 0.27
C VAL A 258 -5.23 -11.04 -0.39
#